data_AF-A0A9E6EA34-F1
#
_entry.id   AF-A0A9E6EA34-F1
#
_cell.length_a   1.000
_cell.length_b   1.000
_cell.length_c   1.000
_cell.angle_alpha   90.00
_cell.angle_beta   90.00
_cell.angle_gamma   90.00
#
_symmetry.space_group_name_H-M   'P 1'
#
loop_
_entity.id
_entity.type
_entity.pdbx_description
1 polymer ?
#
loop_
_entity_poly.entity_id
_entity_poly.type
_entity_poly.pdbx_seq_one_letter_code
_entity_poly.pdbx_strand_id
1 'polypeptide(L)' 'MNCFNTDGKTQESEYEGFPARVFQHEIDHLQGKLFIDRLESLNDLVTEQEYQRRLLEKP' A
#
# COMPACT_ATOMS: atom_id res chain seq x y z
N MET A 1 3.26 14.77 6.64
CA MET A 1 1.98 14.55 5.93
C MET A 1 0.99 15.57 6.44
N ASN A 2 0.42 16.36 5.52
CA ASN A 2 -0.51 17.44 5.86
C ASN A 2 -1.94 17.01 5.50
N CYS A 3 -2.84 17.03 6.46
CA CYS A 3 -4.24 16.65 6.27
C CYS A 3 -5.18 17.51 7.13
N PHE A 4 -6.48 17.43 6.86
CA PHE A 4 -7.50 18.00 7.73
C PHE A 4 -8.11 16.91 8.59
N ASN A 5 -8.31 17.19 9.88
CA ASN A 5 -9.13 16.33 10.73
C ASN A 5 -10.63 16.50 10.41
N THR A 6 -11.49 15.75 11.11
CA THR A 6 -12.95 15.80 10.93
C THR A 6 -13.58 17.17 11.18
N ASP A 7 -12.90 18.05 11.92
CA ASP A 7 -13.32 19.42 12.20
C ASP A 7 -12.78 20.44 11.18
N GLY A 8 -12.06 19.98 10.15
CA GLY A 8 -11.42 20.84 9.14
C GLY A 8 -10.14 21.52 9.60
N LYS A 9 -9.57 21.16 10.75
CA LYS A 9 -8.30 21.72 11.25
C LYS A 9 -7.12 21.01 10.61
N THR A 10 -6.12 21.78 10.19
CA THR A 10 -4.87 21.25 9.63
C THR A 10 -4.10 20.47 10.68
N GLN A 11 -3.55 19.33 10.26
CA GLN A 11 -2.67 18.47 11.02
C GLN A 11 -1.42 18.19 10.18
N GLU A 12 -0.27 18.17 10.84
CA GLU A 12 0.99 17.72 10.26
C GLU A 12 1.49 16.52 11.07
N SER A 13 1.88 15.45 10.39
CA SER A 13 2.37 14.23 11.03
C SER A 13 3.44 13.55 10.19
N GLU A 14 4.48 13.04 10.85
CA GLU A 14 5.50 12.20 10.23
C GLU A 14 5.29 10.75 10.65
N TYR A 15 5.41 9.84 9.70
CA TYR A 15 5.22 8.41 9.92
C TYR A 15 6.41 7.67 9.34
N GLU A 16 6.78 6.56 9.99
CA GLU A 16 7.80 5.63 9.52
C GLU A 16 7.26 4.19 9.54
N GLY A 17 8.02 3.27 8.95
CA GLY A 17 7.70 1.84 8.99
C GLY A 17 6.35 1.49 8.38
N PHE A 18 5.55 0.71 9.09
CA PHE A 18 4.27 0.19 8.60
C PHE A 18 3.19 1.28 8.43
N PRO A 19 2.93 2.17 9.41
CA PRO A 19 1.98 3.28 9.25
C PRO A 19 2.28 4.16 8.03
N ALA A 20 3.56 4.45 7.76
CA ALA A 20 3.95 5.22 6.58
C ALA A 20 3.51 4.56 5.27
N ARG A 21 3.58 3.22 5.17
CA ARG A 21 3.14 2.49 3.97
C ARG A 21 1.63 2.52 3.80
N VAL A 22 0.88 2.39 4.91
CA VAL A 22 -0.59 2.47 4.89
C VAL A 22 -1.02 3.83 4.36
N PHE A 23 -0.47 4.92 4.90
CA PHE A 23 -0.82 6.26 4.40
C PHE A 23 -0.45 6.47 2.93
N GLN A 24 0.71 5.98 2.48
CA GLN A 24 1.07 6.05 1.06
C GLN A 24 0.08 5.29 0.17
N HIS A 25 -0.37 4.12 0.60
CA HIS A 25 -1.37 3.32 -0.10
C HIS A 25 -2.72 4.04 -0.23
N GLU A 26 -3.24 4.60 0.87
CA GLU A 26 -4.51 5.33 0.83
C GLU A 26 -4.41 6.60 -0.03
N ILE A 27 -3.25 7.28 -0.03
CA ILE A 27 -3.01 8.45 -0.89
C ILE A 27 -3.02 8.05 -2.37
N ASP A 28 -2.46 6.90 -2.72
CA ASP A 28 -2.49 6.40 -4.10
C ASP A 28 -3.91 6.21 -4.61
N HIS A 29 -4.80 5.71 -3.76
CA HIS A 29 -6.22 5.57 -4.11
C HIS A 29 -6.89 6.91 -4.40
N LEU A 30 -6.53 7.99 -3.70
CA LEU A 30 -7.01 9.34 -4.03
C LEU A 30 -6.52 9.84 -5.39
N GLN A 31 -5.41 9.28 -5.88
CA GLN A 31 -4.86 9.56 -7.21
C GLN A 31 -5.34 8.56 -8.28
N GLY A 32 -6.24 7.63 -7.93
CA GLY A 32 -6.70 6.57 -8.82
C GLY A 32 -5.65 5.51 -9.13
N LYS A 33 -4.61 5.38 -8.29
CA LYS A 33 -3.54 4.38 -8.43
C LYS A 33 -3.79 3.20 -7.50
N LEU A 34 -3.47 2.00 -7.99
CA LEU A 34 -3.42 0.77 -7.23
C LEU A 34 -1.97 0.41 -6.93
N PHE A 35 -1.76 -0.43 -5.92
CA PHE A 35 -0.43 -0.94 -5.59
C PHE A 35 0.26 -1.62 -6.78
N ILE A 36 -0.51 -2.33 -7.60
CA ILE A 36 0.00 -3.05 -8.78
C ILE A 36 0.58 -2.10 -9.86
N ASP A 37 0.13 -0.84 -9.90
CA ASP A 37 0.64 0.16 -10.84
C ASP A 37 2.08 0.58 -10.49
N ARG A 38 2.56 0.24 -9.29
CA ARG A 38 3.93 0.50 -8.82
C ARG A 38 4.89 -0.66 -9.05
N LEU A 39 4.42 -1.78 -9.59
CA LEU A 39 5.28 -2.93 -9.87
C LEU A 39 6.16 -2.66 -11.09
N GLU A 40 7.44 -2.99 -10.99
CA GLU A 40 8.38 -2.88 -12.12
C GLU A 40 8.10 -3.94 -13.20
N SER A 41 7.55 -5.08 -12.79
CA SER A 41 7.23 -6.20 -13.66
C SER A 41 5.95 -6.90 -13.23
N LEU A 42 5.15 -7.32 -14.22
CA LEU A 42 3.98 -8.16 -13.98
C LEU A 42 4.36 -9.57 -13.50
N ASN A 43 5.62 -9.99 -13.64
CA ASN A 43 6.11 -11.27 -13.13
C ASN A 43 6.11 -11.33 -11.59
N ASP A 44 6.07 -10.16 -10.93
CA ASP A 44 5.97 -10.06 -9.47
C ASP A 44 4.53 -10.20 -8.96
N LEU A 45 3.54 -10.16 -9.86
CA LEU A 45 2.15 -10.44 -9.53
C LEU A 45 1.95 -11.95 -9.34
N VAL A 46 1.40 -12.28 -8.18
CA VAL A 46 1.01 -13.64 -7.85
C VAL A 46 -0.41 -13.62 -7.32
N THR A 47 -1.23 -14.58 -7.76
CA THR A 47 -2.57 -14.76 -7.18
C THR A 47 -2.45 -15.38 -5.79
N GLU A 48 -3.46 -15.18 -4.95
CA GLU A 48 -3.48 -15.79 -3.61
C GLU A 48 -3.32 -17.32 -3.67
N GLN A 49 -3.98 -17.97 -4.63
CA GLN A 49 -3.89 -19.43 -4.81
C GLN A 49 -2.46 -19.88 -5.14
N GLU A 50 -1.79 -19.17 -6.06
CA GLU A 50 -0.41 -19.48 -6.45
C GLU A 50 0.59 -19.16 -5.32
N TYR A 51 0.34 -18.08 -4.57
CA TYR A 51 1.15 -17.74 -3.39
C TYR A 51 1.09 -18.83 -2.32
N GLN A 52 -0.12 -19.28 -1.97
CA GLN A 52 -0.33 -20.37 -1.01
C GLN A 52 0.34 -21.67 -1.49
N ARG A 53 0.20 -22.01 -2.77
CA ARG A 53 0.89 -23.16 -3.36
C ARG A 53 2.40 -23.08 -3.18
N ARG A 54 3.03 -21.94 -3.51
CA ARG A 54 4.48 -21.72 -3.35
C ARG A 54 4.95 -21.78 -1.90
N LEU A 55 4.13 -21.33 -0.94
CA LEU A 55 4.45 -21.42 0.49
C LEU A 55 4.44 -22.87 0.99
N LEU A 56 3.47 -23.67 0.55
CA LEU A 56 3.33 -25.08 0.93
C LEU A 56 4.34 -26.00 0.23
N GLU A 57 4.85 -25.59 -0.93
CA GLU A 57 5.88 -26.31 -1.70
C GLU A 57 7.31 -25.91 -1.33
N LYS A 58 7.52 -24.86 -0.52
CA LYS A 58 8.84 -24.57 0.03
C LYS A 58 9.23 -25.68 1.03
N PRO A 59 10.38 -26.37 0.83
CA PRO A 59 10.85 -27.40 1.76
C PRO A 59 11.18 -26.83 3.14
#